data_AF-A0A382FJU1-F1
#
_entry.id   AF-A0A382FJU1-F1
#
_cell.length_a   1.000
_cell.length_b   1.000
_cell.length_c   1.000
_cell.angle_alpha   90.00
_cell.angle_beta   90.00
_cell.angle_gamma   90.00
#
_symmetry.space_group_name_H-M   'P 1'
#
loop_
_entity.id
_entity.type
_entity.pdbx_description
1 polymer ?
#
loop_
_entity_poly.entity_id
_entity_poly.type
_entity_poly.pdbx_seq_one_letter_code
_entity_poly.pdbx_strand_id
1 'polypeptide(L)'
;MWNRTYLLTSQLVLLPTLIIVIYFLWGFTIYTGYLSFTDSKFLPSHNWIGFRQYELLWTNARWETSYGNMFIFGGLYLVFCVLLGGFLAVLLDQRIHLENLLVQMLKSPKVL
;
A
#
# COMPACT_ATOMS: atom_id res chain seq x y z
N MET A 1 24.63 -31.07 -6.67
CA MET A 1 25.03 -29.70 -7.06
C MET A 1 23.84 -29.05 -7.75
N TRP A 2 23.10 -28.20 -7.03
CA TRP A 2 21.94 -27.48 -7.59
C TRP A 2 22.41 -26.49 -8.65
N ASN A 3 22.00 -26.67 -9.90
CA ASN A 3 22.47 -25.87 -11.03
C ASN A 3 21.79 -24.49 -11.03
N ARG A 4 22.48 -23.41 -10.62
CA ARG A 4 21.90 -22.04 -10.50
C ARG A 4 21.37 -21.42 -11.81
N THR A 5 21.49 -22.12 -12.93
CA THR A 5 21.14 -21.64 -14.28
C THR A 5 19.65 -21.43 -14.48
N TYR A 6 18.76 -22.24 -13.89
CA TYR A 6 17.31 -22.05 -14.02
C TYR A 6 16.81 -20.77 -13.32
N LEU A 7 17.44 -20.37 -12.21
CA LEU A 7 17.11 -19.13 -11.49
C LEU A 7 17.42 -17.90 -12.34
N LEU A 8 18.56 -17.90 -13.03
CA LEU A 8 18.97 -16.79 -13.89
C LEU A 8 18.03 -16.63 -15.10
N THR A 9 17.60 -17.74 -15.70
CA THR A 9 16.64 -17.72 -16.81
C THR A 9 15.28 -17.16 -16.38
N SER A 10 14.76 -17.57 -15.22
CA SER A 10 13.49 -17.04 -14.69
C SER A 10 13.60 -15.54 -14.36
N GLN A 11 14.71 -15.09 -13.81
CA GLN A 11 14.94 -13.67 -13.51
C GLN A 11 15.00 -12.82 -14.79
N LEU A 12 15.66 -13.31 -15.84
CA LEU A 12 15.78 -12.58 -17.11
C LEU A 12 14.43 -12.34 -17.80
N VAL A 13 13.49 -13.28 -17.68
CA VAL A 13 12.13 -13.16 -18.22
C VAL A 13 11.26 -12.18 -17.41
N LEU A 14 11.52 -12.05 -16.11
CA LEU A 14 10.80 -11.13 -15.20
C LEU A 14 11.32 -9.69 -15.27
N LEU A 15 12.58 -9.47 -15.61
CA LEU A 15 13.16 -8.13 -15.73
C LEU A 15 12.40 -7.19 -16.69
N PRO A 16 12.03 -7.58 -17.93
CA PRO A 16 11.35 -6.67 -18.84
C PRO A 16 9.96 -6.25 -18.35
N THR A 17 9.19 -7.15 -17.72
CA THR A 17 7.88 -6.79 -17.16
C THR A 17 8.03 -5.83 -15.98
N LEU A 18 9.04 -6.05 -15.13
CA LEU A 18 9.34 -5.17 -14.00
C LEU A 18 9.78 -3.78 -14.47
N ILE A 19 10.62 -3.69 -15.50
CA ILE A 19 11.05 -2.41 -16.10
C ILE A 19 9.84 -1.63 -16.63
N ILE A 20 8.93 -2.30 -17.34
CA ILE A 20 7.70 -1.67 -17.87
C ILE A 20 6.84 -1.13 -16.72
N VAL A 21 6.63 -1.91 -15.67
CA VAL A 21 5.85 -1.49 -14.49
C VAL A 21 6.49 -0.27 -13.82
N ILE A 22 7.80 -0.28 -13.60
CA ILE A 22 8.51 0.87 -13.02
C ILE A 22 8.36 2.09 -13.92
N TYR A 23 8.58 1.94 -15.23
CA TYR A 23 8.48 3.05 -16.17
C TYR A 23 7.10 3.71 -16.15
N PHE A 24 6.02 2.92 -16.17
CA PHE A 24 4.67 3.47 -16.15
C PHE A 24 4.30 4.09 -14.80
N LEU A 25 4.58 3.40 -13.69
CA LEU A 25 4.24 3.91 -12.36
C LEU A 25 5.04 5.16 -12.02
N TRP A 26 6.37 5.12 -12.17
CA TRP A 26 7.23 6.23 -11.81
C TRP A 26 7.25 7.32 -12.87
N GLY A 27 7.21 6.98 -14.16
CA GLY A 27 7.18 7.98 -15.23
C GLY A 27 5.95 8.87 -15.15
N PHE A 28 4.77 8.29 -14.93
CA PHE A 28 3.55 9.06 -14.75
C PHE A 28 3.57 9.87 -13.44
N THR A 29 4.10 9.30 -12.35
CA THR A 29 4.22 10.00 -11.06
C THR A 29 5.18 11.20 -11.15
N ILE A 30 6.31 11.06 -11.83
CA ILE A 30 7.27 12.15 -12.04
C ILE A 30 6.65 13.22 -12.94
N TYR A 31 5.95 12.83 -14.01
CA TYR A 31 5.32 13.79 -14.93
C TYR A 31 4.20 14.59 -14.25
N THR A 32 3.34 13.94 -13.48
CA THR A 32 2.29 14.61 -12.69
C THR A 32 2.90 15.49 -11.59
N GLY A 33 3.99 15.05 -10.95
CA GLY A 33 4.78 15.87 -10.03
C GLY A 33 5.35 17.12 -10.70
N TYR A 34 5.95 16.99 -11.89
CA TYR A 34 6.46 18.11 -12.67
C TYR A 34 5.36 19.11 -13.02
N LEU A 35 4.19 18.63 -13.43
CA LEU A 35 3.04 19.47 -13.74
C LEU A 35 2.54 20.25 -12.51
N SER A 36 2.68 19.69 -11.30
CA SER A 36 2.29 20.37 -10.05
C SER A 36 3.08 21.65 -9.76
N PHE A 37 4.23 21.87 -10.43
CA PHE A 37 5.02 23.11 -10.35
C PHE A 37 4.67 24.15 -11.43
N THR A 38 3.74 23.81 -12.33
CA THR A 38 3.28 24.68 -13.42
C THR A 38 1.94 25.34 -13.08
N ASP A 39 1.62 26.44 -13.76
CA ASP A 39 0.39 27.20 -13.51
C ASP A 39 -0.88 26.33 -13.67
N SER A 40 -1.72 26.25 -12.63
CA SER A 40 -2.99 25.52 -12.68
C SER A 40 -4.10 26.39 -13.27
N LYS A 41 -4.29 26.30 -14.58
CA LYS A 41 -5.45 26.83 -15.31
C LYS A 41 -6.24 25.68 -15.93
N PHE A 42 -7.51 25.91 -16.25
CA PHE A 42 -8.38 24.95 -16.96
C PHE A 42 -7.78 24.44 -18.29
N LEU A 43 -6.86 25.21 -18.88
CA LEU A 43 -6.03 24.83 -20.01
C LEU A 43 -4.57 24.72 -19.54
N PRO A 44 -3.84 23.66 -19.92
CA PRO A 44 -2.45 23.47 -19.50
C PRO A 44 -1.58 24.62 -19.99
N SER A 45 -1.03 25.40 -19.06
CA SER A 45 -0.10 26.48 -19.37
C SER A 45 1.30 26.07 -18.91
N HIS A 46 2.27 26.07 -19.83
CA HIS A 46 3.66 25.64 -19.57
C HIS A 46 4.48 26.71 -18.81
N ASN A 47 3.83 27.63 -18.10
CA ASN A 47 4.53 28.61 -17.29
C ASN A 47 5.00 27.95 -16.00
N TRP A 48 6.32 27.85 -15.84
CA TRP A 48 6.95 27.29 -14.65
C TRP A 48 6.93 28.34 -13.54
N ILE A 49 6.07 28.15 -12.54
CA ILE A 49 5.80 29.11 -11.46
C ILE A 49 6.45 28.64 -10.14
N GLY A 50 6.98 27.42 -10.10
CA GLY A 50 7.69 26.87 -8.95
C GLY A 50 6.73 26.57 -7.79
N PHE A 51 7.04 27.05 -6.59
CA PHE A 51 6.31 26.71 -5.36
C PHE A 51 5.14 27.64 -5.00
N ARG A 52 4.91 28.72 -5.76
CA ARG A 52 3.85 29.71 -5.47
C ARG A 52 2.47 29.06 -5.30
N GLN A 53 2.18 28.04 -6.11
CA GLN A 53 0.90 27.34 -6.07
C GLN A 53 0.70 26.56 -4.77
N TYR A 54 1.78 26.01 -4.21
CA TYR A 54 1.74 25.35 -2.91
C TYR A 54 1.48 26.37 -1.78
N GLU A 55 2.16 27.52 -1.78
CA GLU A 55 1.89 28.58 -0.79
C GLU A 55 0.43 29.04 -0.81
N LEU A 56 -0.16 29.16 -2.00
CA LEU A 56 -1.56 29.54 -2.17
C LEU A 56 -2.53 28.46 -1.66
N LEU A 57 -2.21 27.18 -1.84
CA LEU A 57 -2.96 26.05 -1.27
C LEU A 57 -2.90 26.06 0.26
N TRP A 58 -1.71 26.21 0.84
CA TRP A 58 -1.53 26.23 2.30
C TRP A 58 -2.18 27.43 2.97
N THR A 59 -2.28 28.57 2.29
CA THR A 59 -2.98 29.76 2.83
C THR A 59 -4.51 29.61 2.76
N ASN A 60 -5.03 28.61 2.07
CA ASN A 60 -6.46 28.42 1.90
C ASN A 60 -7.08 27.68 3.10
N ALA A 61 -7.93 28.36 3.88
CA ALA A 61 -8.60 27.77 5.05
C ALA A 61 -9.43 26.51 4.71
N ARG A 62 -9.97 26.41 3.49
CA ARG A 62 -10.69 25.21 3.04
C ARG A 62 -9.76 24.02 2.84
N TRP A 63 -8.55 24.27 2.34
CA TRP A 63 -7.53 23.24 2.17
C TRP A 63 -7.11 22.66 3.53
N GLU A 64 -6.77 23.51 4.49
CA GLU A 64 -6.37 23.07 5.84
C GLU A 64 -7.45 22.24 6.52
N THR A 65 -8.70 22.70 6.48
CA THR A 65 -9.84 21.98 7.10
C THR A 65 -10.06 20.63 6.41
N SER A 66 -10.00 20.58 5.08
CA SER A 66 -10.24 19.35 4.32
C SER A 66 -9.10 18.34 4.50
N TYR A 67 -7.85 18.81 4.53
CA TYR A 67 -6.66 18.00 4.78
C TYR A 67 -6.69 17.40 6.19
N GLY A 68 -7.00 18.21 7.21
CA GLY A 68 -7.17 17.73 8.58
C GLY A 68 -8.27 16.67 8.70
N ASN A 69 -9.42 16.90 8.08
CA ASN A 69 -10.52 15.93 8.05
C ASN A 69 -10.12 14.62 7.36
N MET A 70 -9.40 14.68 6.23
CA MET A 70 -8.93 13.48 5.52
C MET A 70 -8.01 12.64 6.41
N PHE A 71 -7.12 13.27 7.17
CA PHE A 71 -6.23 12.57 8.09
C PHE A 71 -6.97 11.96 9.28
N ILE A 72 -7.93 12.69 9.87
CA ILE A 72 -8.76 12.18 10.98
C ILE A 72 -9.60 10.99 10.52
N PHE A 73 -10.35 11.12 9.42
CA PHE A 73 -11.20 10.04 8.92
C PHE A 73 -10.38 8.84 8.43
N GLY A 74 -9.29 9.08 7.68
CA GLY A 74 -8.40 8.03 7.21
C GLY A 74 -7.71 7.28 8.35
N GLY A 75 -7.21 8.01 9.36
CA GLY A 75 -6.57 7.43 10.53
C GLY A 75 -7.54 6.62 11.38
N LEU A 76 -8.71 7.16 11.70
CA LEU A 76 -9.75 6.45 12.45
C LEU A 76 -10.20 5.19 11.71
N TYR A 77 -10.42 5.28 10.39
CA TYR A 77 -10.79 4.13 9.56
C TYR A 77 -9.72 3.04 9.57
N LEU A 78 -8.45 3.39 9.39
CA LEU A 78 -7.34 2.45 9.40
C LEU A 78 -7.23 1.73 10.75
N VAL A 79 -7.27 2.47 11.85
CA VAL A 79 -7.23 1.91 13.20
C VAL A 79 -8.39 0.96 13.42
N PHE A 80 -9.60 1.37 13.07
CA PHE A 80 -10.80 0.53 13.23
C PHE A 80 -10.73 -0.74 12.39
N CYS A 81 -10.26 -0.65 11.14
CA CYS A 81 -10.08 -1.79 10.24
C CYS A 81 -9.06 -2.79 10.80
N VAL A 82 -7.91 -2.32 11.29
CA VAL A 82 -6.88 -3.17 11.89
C VAL A 82 -7.38 -3.83 13.18
N LEU A 83 -8.07 -3.08 14.05
CA LEU A 83 -8.62 -3.63 15.29
C LEU A 83 -9.69 -4.68 15.02
N LEU A 84 -10.64 -4.39 14.12
CA LEU A 84 -11.68 -5.35 13.76
C LEU A 84 -11.12 -6.56 13.02
N GLY A 85 -10.24 -6.35 12.04
CA GLY A 85 -9.58 -7.45 11.31
C GLY A 85 -8.76 -8.33 12.24
N GLY A 86 -8.02 -7.72 13.17
CA GLY A 86 -7.27 -8.43 14.21
C GLY A 86 -8.18 -9.18 15.18
N PHE A 87 -9.27 -8.56 15.64
CA PHE A 87 -10.25 -9.20 16.52
C PHE A 87 -10.89 -10.43 15.86
N LEU A 88 -11.31 -10.30 14.59
CA LEU A 88 -11.83 -11.42 13.80
C LEU A 88 -10.79 -12.52 13.59
N ALA A 89 -9.52 -12.15 13.34
CA ALA A 89 -8.43 -13.11 13.21
C ALA A 89 -8.22 -13.93 14.50
N VAL A 90 -8.27 -13.28 15.67
CA VAL A 90 -8.17 -13.96 16.97
C VAL A 90 -9.34 -14.90 17.20
N LEU A 91 -10.57 -14.49 16.89
CA LEU A 91 -11.75 -15.37 17.01
C LEU A 91 -11.65 -16.60 16.11
N LEU A 92 -11.12 -16.43 14.89
CA LEU A 92 -10.90 -17.54 13.97
C LEU A 92 -9.83 -18.51 14.50
N ASP A 93 -8.77 -18.00 15.11
CA ASP A 93 -7.67 -18.81 15.66
C ASP A 93 -8.10 -19.66 16.85
N GLN A 94 -9.04 -19.16 17.68
CA GLN A 94 -9.60 -19.91 18.81
C GLN A 94 -10.30 -21.21 18.40
N ARG A 95 -11.02 -21.20 17.27
CA ARG A 95 -11.70 -22.41 16.75
C ARG A 95 -10.70 -23.47 16.30
N ILE A 96 -9.63 -23.06 15.62
CA ILE A 96 -8.64 -23.96 15.02
C ILE A 96 -7.79 -24.62 16.11
N HIS A 97 -7.46 -23.90 17.18
CA HIS A 97 -6.67 -24.44 18.28
C HIS A 97 -7.40 -25.56 19.04
N LEU A 98 -8.71 -25.43 19.25
CA LEU A 98 -9.53 -26.47 19.88
C LEU A 98 -9.60 -27.75 19.03
N GLU A 99 -9.75 -27.62 17.72
CA GLU A 99 -9.76 -28.75 16.78
C GLU A 99 -8.41 -29.48 16.78
N ASN A 100 -7.30 -28.73 16.79
CA ASN A 100 -5.95 -29.30 16.86
C ASN A 100 -5.63 -29.97 18.20
N LEU A 101 -6.14 -29.48 19.33
CA LEU A 101 -5.95 -30.11 20.64
C LEU A 101 -6.68 -31.47 20.72
N LEU A 102 -7.91 -31.52 20.21
CA LEU A 102 -8.69 -32.76 20.15
C LEU A 102 -8.01 -33.81 19.26
N VAL A 103 -7.53 -33.42 18.08
CA VAL A 103 -6.79 -34.32 17.18
C VAL A 103 -5.50 -34.82 17.82
N GLN A 104 -4.76 -33.96 18.54
CA GLN A 104 -3.53 -34.37 19.24
C GLN A 104 -3.78 -35.35 20.38
N MET A 105 -4.82 -35.12 21.20
CA MET A 105 -5.20 -36.04 22.28
C MET A 105 -5.60 -37.41 21.73
N LEU A 106 -6.39 -37.44 20.65
CA LEU A 106 -6.86 -38.69 20.04
C LEU A 106 -5.73 -39.43 19.30
N LYS A 107 -4.76 -38.70 18.73
CA LYS A 107 -3.61 -39.28 18.01
C LYS A 107 -2.51 -39.80 18.94
N SER A 108 -2.42 -39.31 20.19
CA SER A 108 -1.44 -39.80 21.18
C SER A 108 -1.72 -41.27 21.54
N PRO A 109 -0.89 -42.24 21.09
CA PRO A 109 -1.07 -43.65 21.43
C PRO A 109 -0.37 -43.92 22.76
N LYS A 110 -0.83 -43.30 23.85
CA LYS A 110 -0.37 -43.62 25.20
C LYS A 110 -1.50 -43.47 26.20
N VAL A 111 -2.29 -44.52 26.32
CA VAL A 111 -2.83 -44.99 27.58
C VAL A 111 -2.59 -46.50 27.62
N LEU A 112 -2.01 -46.92 28.75
CA LEU A 112 -1.74 -48.31 29.15
C LEU A 112 -2.97 -49.20 29.00
#